data_AF-A0A1I2JZJ4-F1
#
_entry.id   AF-A0A1I2JZJ4-F1
#
_cell.length_a   1.000
_cell.length_b   1.000
_cell.length_c   1.000
_cell.angle_alpha   90.00
_cell.angle_beta   90.00
_cell.angle_gamma   90.00
#
_symmetry.space_group_name_H-M   'P 1'
#
loop_
_entity.id
_entity.type
_entity.pdbx_description
1 polymer ?
#
loop_
_entity_poly.entity_id
_entity_poly.type
_entity_poly.pdbx_seq_one_letter_code
_entity_poly.pdbx_strand_id
1 'polypeptide(L)'
;MQSKLMNTVYSTAKKIYALVIMLVFIIPNAYFVIIGDEDFPFTCAPMFGHYVGDETQFYNFKFIGEFESKEEFLPPKLTNVDELSTMRFFFIKVYSSCEETPPFGTYKNDNWEKLSNRLSIYFKSYLKVLAKNQQINLADLKSVRLEVWRYGKDKKEIDAKNVVGHYDITSQKFIKNETSTVN
;
A
#
# COMPACT_ATOMS: atom_id res chain seq x y z
N MET A 1 -43.98 5.66 -37.03
CA MET A 1 -42.61 5.25 -37.43
C MET A 1 -41.56 6.33 -37.13
N GLN A 2 -41.84 7.61 -37.40
CA GLN A 2 -40.91 8.74 -37.14
C GLN A 2 -40.54 8.94 -35.65
N SER A 3 -41.47 8.74 -34.70
CA SER A 3 -41.18 8.94 -33.26
C SER A 3 -40.19 7.93 -32.68
N LYS A 4 -40.18 6.68 -33.15
CA LYS A 4 -39.19 5.67 -32.74
C LYS A 4 -37.79 6.01 -33.25
N LEU A 5 -37.67 6.45 -34.50
CA LEU A 5 -36.39 6.86 -35.10
C LEU A 5 -35.77 8.05 -34.35
N MET A 6 -36.58 9.06 -34.02
CA MET A 6 -36.11 10.24 -33.30
C MET A 6 -35.61 9.90 -31.89
N ASN A 7 -36.30 9.01 -31.17
CA ASN A 7 -35.89 8.56 -29.84
C ASN A 7 -34.60 7.73 -29.85
N THR A 8 -34.38 6.91 -30.88
CA THR A 8 -33.14 6.13 -31.04
C THR A 8 -31.94 7.05 -31.35
N VAL A 9 -32.10 8.03 -32.23
CA VAL A 9 -31.04 9.00 -32.55
C VAL A 9 -30.68 9.84 -31.32
N TYR A 10 -31.66 10.29 -30.56
CA TYR A 10 -31.43 11.05 -29.32
C TYR A 10 -30.74 10.22 -28.23
N SER A 11 -31.06 8.92 -28.15
CA SER A 11 -30.40 7.98 -27.24
C SER A 11 -28.93 7.75 -27.61
N THR A 12 -28.64 7.57 -28.90
CA THR A 12 -27.27 7.38 -29.39
C THR A 12 -26.42 8.64 -29.22
N ALA A 13 -26.97 9.82 -29.52
CA ALA A 13 -26.28 11.10 -29.31
C ALA A 13 -25.92 11.33 -27.83
N LYS A 14 -26.83 10.99 -26.89
CA LYS A 14 -26.55 11.04 -25.45
C LYS A 14 -25.43 10.08 -25.02
N LYS A 15 -25.40 8.86 -25.57
CA LYS A 15 -24.33 7.89 -25.28
C LYS A 15 -22.97 8.37 -25.79
N ILE A 16 -22.93 8.91 -27.01
CA ILE A 16 -21.70 9.47 -27.58
C ILE A 16 -21.24 10.67 -26.75
N TYR A 17 -22.14 11.57 -26.38
CA TYR A 17 -21.80 12.72 -25.54
C TYR A 17 -21.26 12.30 -24.16
N ALA A 18 -21.91 11.35 -23.49
CA ALA A 18 -21.42 10.80 -22.22
C ALA A 18 -20.04 10.14 -22.37
N LEU A 19 -19.80 9.41 -23.47
CA LEU A 19 -18.53 8.78 -23.76
C LEU A 19 -17.43 9.82 -24.02
N VAL A 20 -17.72 10.88 -24.77
CA VAL A 20 -16.79 11.99 -24.99
C VAL A 20 -16.44 12.67 -23.67
N ILE A 21 -17.42 12.97 -22.82
CA ILE A 21 -17.16 13.54 -21.49
C ILE A 21 -16.26 12.61 -20.68
N MET A 22 -16.59 11.31 -20.60
CA MET A 22 -15.77 10.35 -19.86
C MET A 22 -14.33 10.31 -20.39
N LEU A 23 -14.14 10.30 -21.70
CA LEU A 23 -12.81 10.29 -22.32
C LEU A 23 -12.02 11.57 -22.05
N VAL A 24 -12.66 12.73 -22.05
CA VAL A 24 -12.00 14.01 -21.73
C VAL A 24 -11.42 14.01 -20.32
N PHE A 25 -12.01 13.29 -19.38
CA PHE A 25 -11.46 13.12 -18.04
C PHE A 25 -10.50 11.93 -17.91
N ILE A 26 -10.79 10.78 -18.54
CA ILE A 26 -9.98 9.56 -18.39
C ILE A 26 -8.64 9.68 -19.13
N ILE A 27 -8.64 10.21 -20.36
CA ILE A 27 -7.44 10.22 -21.22
C ILE A 27 -6.30 11.03 -20.60
N PRO A 28 -6.51 12.27 -20.09
CA PRO A 28 -5.42 13.02 -19.46
C PRO A 28 -4.83 12.30 -18.25
N ASN A 29 -5.66 11.75 -17.37
CA ASN A 29 -5.20 11.00 -16.20
C ASN A 29 -4.44 9.73 -16.61
N ALA A 30 -4.94 8.98 -17.59
CA ALA A 30 -4.26 7.78 -18.10
C ALA A 30 -2.92 8.12 -18.76
N TYR A 31 -2.82 9.26 -19.45
CA TYR A 31 -1.58 9.73 -20.07
C TYR A 31 -0.49 9.98 -19.01
N PHE A 32 -0.81 10.74 -17.95
CA PHE A 32 0.15 11.04 -16.88
C PHE A 32 0.58 9.78 -16.10
N VAL A 33 -0.35 8.81 -15.93
CA VAL A 33 -0.03 7.49 -15.37
C VAL A 33 0.94 6.69 -16.24
N ILE A 34 0.74 6.69 -17.56
CA ILE A 34 1.57 5.90 -18.48
C ILE A 34 3.00 6.44 -18.56
N ILE A 35 3.16 7.77 -18.55
CA ILE A 35 4.49 8.41 -18.61
C ILE A 35 5.22 8.42 -17.25
N GLY A 36 4.53 8.02 -16.17
CA GLY A 36 5.11 7.93 -14.83
C GLY A 36 5.22 9.26 -14.08
N ASP A 37 4.62 10.33 -14.61
CA ASP A 37 4.52 11.65 -13.96
C ASP A 37 3.44 11.67 -12.86
N GLU A 38 2.53 10.70 -12.89
CA GLU A 38 1.58 10.39 -11.83
C GLU A 38 1.65 8.88 -11.52
N ASP A 39 1.82 8.50 -10.25
CA ASP A 39 1.66 7.09 -9.87
C ASP A 39 0.17 6.78 -9.65
N PHE A 40 -0.27 5.62 -10.17
CA PHE A 40 -1.58 5.05 -9.80
C PHE A 40 -1.65 4.90 -8.28
N PRO A 41 -2.79 5.22 -7.63
CA PRO A 41 -2.76 5.73 -6.25
C PRO A 41 -2.34 4.65 -5.26
N PHE A 42 -1.07 4.71 -4.88
CA PHE A 42 -0.56 4.11 -3.65
C PHE A 42 -0.49 5.14 -2.52
N THR A 43 -1.01 6.37 -2.72
CA THR A 43 -0.93 7.47 -1.75
C THR A 43 -2.30 8.10 -1.42
N CYS A 44 -2.34 8.75 -0.25
CA CYS A 44 -3.55 9.08 0.54
C CYS A 44 -4.37 10.31 0.10
N ALA A 45 -4.49 10.60 -1.19
CA ALA A 45 -5.33 11.71 -1.63
C ALA A 45 -6.33 11.26 -2.72
N PRO A 46 -7.43 12.02 -2.91
CA PRO A 46 -8.50 11.63 -3.83
C PRO A 46 -7.94 11.41 -5.23
N MET A 47 -8.59 10.51 -5.98
CA MET A 47 -8.27 9.94 -7.30
C MET A 47 -7.92 10.94 -8.44
N PHE A 48 -6.95 11.80 -8.18
CA PHE A 48 -6.26 12.66 -9.11
C PHE A 48 -4.79 12.38 -8.84
N GLY A 49 -4.01 12.09 -9.88
CA GLY A 49 -2.63 11.75 -9.67
C GLY A 49 -1.90 12.86 -8.92
N HIS A 50 -0.96 12.45 -8.09
CA HIS A 50 -0.11 13.40 -7.41
C HIS A 50 0.97 13.82 -8.40
N TYR A 51 1.13 15.13 -8.59
CA TYR A 51 2.24 15.67 -9.36
C TYR A 51 3.56 15.17 -8.77
N VAL A 52 4.25 14.31 -9.53
CA VAL A 52 5.59 13.83 -9.20
C VAL A 52 6.61 14.90 -9.62
N GLY A 53 6.89 15.84 -8.71
CA GLY A 53 7.96 16.82 -8.87
C GLY A 53 9.35 16.19 -8.68
N ASP A 54 10.42 16.89 -9.06
CA ASP A 54 11.81 16.40 -8.91
C ASP A 54 12.20 16.11 -7.46
N GLU A 55 11.51 16.74 -6.51
CA GLU A 55 11.71 16.56 -5.07
C GLU A 55 10.86 15.42 -4.47
N THR A 56 9.95 14.82 -5.22
CA THR A 56 9.06 13.76 -4.71
C THR A 56 9.87 12.52 -4.31
N GLN A 57 9.85 12.19 -3.03
CA GLN A 57 10.50 10.99 -2.48
C GLN A 57 9.53 9.81 -2.53
N PHE A 58 9.99 8.68 -3.07
CA PHE A 58 9.22 7.44 -3.09
C PHE A 58 9.74 6.49 -2.02
N TYR A 59 8.82 5.84 -1.31
CA TYR A 59 9.15 4.87 -0.29
C TYR A 59 8.39 3.57 -0.51
N ASN A 60 9.05 2.44 -0.24
CA ASN A 60 8.42 1.14 -0.19
C ASN A 60 8.69 0.48 1.15
N PHE A 61 7.70 -0.25 1.66
CA PHE A 61 7.82 -1.01 2.90
C PHE A 61 7.95 -2.48 2.54
N LYS A 62 9.01 -3.13 3.02
CA LYS A 62 9.23 -4.56 2.82
C LYS A 62 9.17 -5.30 4.15
N PHE A 63 8.48 -6.44 4.17
CA PHE A 63 8.48 -7.35 5.30
C PHE A 63 9.40 -8.51 4.96
N ILE A 64 10.46 -8.69 5.73
CA ILE A 64 11.44 -9.74 5.50
C ILE A 64 11.27 -10.78 6.61
N GLY A 65 10.84 -11.98 6.25
CA GLY A 65 10.81 -13.12 7.15
C GLY A 65 12.21 -13.68 7.33
N GLU A 66 12.66 -13.77 8.58
CA GLU A 66 13.94 -14.36 8.95
C GLU A 66 13.70 -15.80 9.41
N PHE A 67 14.13 -16.76 8.60
CA PHE A 67 14.06 -18.20 8.89
C PHE A 67 15.43 -18.69 9.36
N GLU A 68 15.52 -19.95 9.82
CA GLU A 68 16.80 -20.50 10.31
C GLU A 68 17.93 -20.44 9.28
N SER A 69 17.62 -20.63 7.99
CA SER A 69 18.60 -20.81 6.92
C SER A 69 18.52 -19.77 5.80
N LYS A 70 17.52 -18.88 5.83
CA LYS A 70 17.28 -17.90 4.76
C LYS A 70 16.49 -16.70 5.24
N GLU A 71 16.61 -15.61 4.50
CA GLU A 71 15.67 -14.50 4.54
C GLU A 71 14.76 -14.57 3.32
N GLU A 72 13.48 -14.29 3.51
CA GLU A 72 12.50 -14.28 2.42
C GLU A 72 11.64 -13.03 2.51
N PHE A 73 11.42 -12.37 1.37
CA PHE A 73 10.42 -11.30 1.31
C PHE A 73 9.04 -11.92 1.52
N LEU A 74 8.32 -11.44 2.52
CA LEU A 74 6.94 -11.81 2.81
C LEU A 74 6.04 -10.73 2.19
N PRO A 75 5.67 -10.83 0.90
CA PRO A 75 4.82 -9.83 0.31
C PRO A 75 3.48 -9.78 1.06
N PRO A 76 2.85 -8.60 1.14
CA PRO A 76 1.44 -8.48 1.52
C PRO A 76 0.51 -9.35 0.64
N LYS A 77 1.00 -9.80 -0.52
CA LYS A 77 0.34 -10.59 -1.55
C LYS A 77 0.16 -12.06 -1.18
N LEU A 78 -0.46 -12.35 -0.06
CA LEU A 78 -0.58 -13.73 0.40
C LEU A 78 -1.89 -14.01 1.17
N THR A 79 -2.76 -13.02 1.28
CA THR A 79 -4.18 -13.31 1.55
C THR A 79 -4.85 -13.61 0.20
N ASN A 80 -5.95 -14.37 0.12
CA ASN A 80 -6.78 -14.43 -1.10
C ASN A 80 -7.44 -13.06 -1.43
N VAL A 81 -6.89 -11.97 -0.90
CA VAL A 81 -7.24 -10.59 -1.13
C VAL A 81 -6.09 -9.99 -1.93
N ASP A 82 -6.42 -9.23 -2.98
CA ASP A 82 -5.45 -8.71 -3.91
C ASP A 82 -4.32 -7.91 -3.19
N GLU A 83 -3.13 -7.88 -3.78
CA GLU A 83 -1.92 -7.21 -3.25
C GLU A 83 -2.19 -5.77 -2.80
N LEU A 84 -2.97 -5.06 -3.60
CA LEU A 84 -3.37 -3.67 -3.39
C LEU A 84 -4.21 -3.55 -2.12
N SER A 85 -5.09 -4.50 -1.85
CA SER A 85 -5.94 -4.51 -0.66
C SER A 85 -5.14 -4.71 0.62
N THR A 86 -4.17 -5.63 0.63
CA THR A 86 -3.35 -5.85 1.85
C THR A 86 -2.39 -4.68 2.11
N MET A 87 -1.82 -4.09 1.05
CA MET A 87 -1.06 -2.84 1.16
C MET A 87 -1.94 -1.69 1.67
N ARG A 88 -3.17 -1.56 1.17
CA ARG A 88 -4.15 -0.61 1.71
C ARG A 88 -4.46 -0.86 3.19
N PHE A 89 -4.49 -2.11 3.66
CA PHE A 89 -4.67 -2.44 5.09
C PHE A 89 -3.47 -2.04 5.98
N PHE A 90 -2.27 -1.91 5.43
CA PHE A 90 -1.14 -1.35 6.16
C PHE A 90 -1.17 0.19 6.13
N PHE A 91 -1.60 0.76 5.00
CA PHE A 91 -1.70 2.21 4.77
C PHE A 91 -3.14 2.74 4.83
N ILE A 92 -4.01 2.25 5.72
CA ILE A 92 -5.49 2.49 5.67
C ILE A 92 -5.88 3.98 5.71
N LYS A 93 -4.96 4.89 6.04
CA LYS A 93 -5.21 6.33 5.95
C LYS A 93 -5.49 6.85 4.52
N VAL A 94 -5.41 6.02 3.48
CA VAL A 94 -5.50 6.44 2.08
C VAL A 94 -6.85 7.05 1.68
N TYR A 95 -7.93 6.60 2.30
CA TYR A 95 -9.25 7.26 2.33
C TYR A 95 -9.68 7.11 3.77
N SER A 96 -9.91 8.21 4.50
CA SER A 96 -10.33 8.23 5.92
C SER A 96 -10.69 6.84 6.44
N SER A 97 -9.77 6.24 7.20
CA SER A 97 -9.83 4.84 7.57
C SER A 97 -11.24 4.44 8.01
N CYS A 98 -11.79 3.37 7.41
CA CYS A 98 -13.03 2.78 7.92
C CYS A 98 -12.84 2.23 9.34
N GLU A 99 -11.59 1.97 9.73
CA GLU A 99 -11.25 1.62 11.10
C GLU A 99 -10.90 2.86 11.92
N GLU A 100 -11.41 2.90 13.14
CA GLU A 100 -11.17 4.01 14.07
C GLU A 100 -9.69 4.19 14.41
N THR A 101 -8.87 3.13 14.33
CA THR A 101 -7.46 3.13 14.75
C THR A 101 -6.52 2.28 13.84
N PRO A 102 -6.14 2.77 12.64
CA PRO A 102 -5.25 2.03 11.74
C PRO A 102 -3.78 2.00 12.22
N PRO A 103 -3.00 0.92 12.00
CA PRO A 103 -1.66 0.77 12.58
C PRO A 103 -0.68 1.94 12.32
N PHE A 104 -0.75 2.56 11.13
CA PHE A 104 0.05 3.72 10.71
C PHE A 104 -0.76 5.01 10.56
N GLY A 105 -1.86 5.14 11.30
CA GLY A 105 -2.59 6.40 11.41
C GLY A 105 -1.75 7.51 12.04
N THR A 106 -2.16 8.76 11.85
CA THR A 106 -1.61 9.88 12.63
C THR A 106 -2.35 9.94 13.96
N TYR A 107 -1.64 9.71 15.06
CA TYR A 107 -2.20 9.74 16.40
C TYR A 107 -1.72 10.96 17.17
N LYS A 108 -2.65 11.65 17.84
CA LYS A 108 -2.30 12.72 18.78
C LYS A 108 -1.57 12.10 19.97
N ASN A 109 -0.34 12.56 20.25
CA ASN A 109 0.54 12.03 21.30
C ASN A 109 0.99 10.58 21.06
N ASP A 110 1.30 10.24 19.81
CA ASP A 110 1.92 8.96 19.48
C ASP A 110 3.35 8.87 20.04
N ASN A 111 3.80 7.66 20.33
CA ASN A 111 5.16 7.39 20.75
C ASN A 111 5.59 5.98 20.32
N TRP A 112 6.86 5.66 20.54
CA TRP A 112 7.39 4.36 20.12
C TRP A 112 6.66 3.16 20.76
N GLU A 113 6.34 3.25 22.05
CA GLU A 113 5.64 2.17 22.76
C GLU A 113 4.27 1.89 22.14
N LYS A 114 3.49 2.94 21.85
CA LYS A 114 2.19 2.85 21.20
C LYS A 114 2.30 2.31 19.77
N LEU A 115 3.29 2.79 19.00
CA LEU A 115 3.56 2.30 17.65
C LEU A 115 3.96 0.82 17.65
N SER A 116 4.89 0.43 18.51
CA SER A 116 5.33 -0.96 18.71
C SER A 116 4.15 -1.86 19.08
N ASN A 117 3.25 -1.41 19.95
CA ASN A 117 2.05 -2.18 20.29
C ASN A 117 1.14 -2.40 19.07
N ARG A 118 0.87 -1.35 18.27
CA ARG A 118 0.07 -1.47 17.04
C ARG A 118 0.73 -2.39 16.02
N LEU A 119 2.05 -2.28 15.85
CA LEU A 119 2.82 -3.16 14.99
C LEU A 119 2.78 -4.62 15.45
N SER A 120 2.86 -4.85 16.76
CA SER A 120 2.76 -6.19 17.35
C SER A 120 1.40 -6.83 17.04
N ILE A 121 0.31 -6.07 17.18
CA ILE A 121 -1.06 -6.51 16.85
C ILE A 121 -1.19 -6.80 15.35
N TYR A 122 -0.66 -5.91 14.51
CA TYR A 122 -0.67 -6.07 13.05
C TYR A 122 0.07 -7.34 12.63
N PHE A 123 1.35 -7.50 13.00
CA PHE A 123 2.16 -8.65 12.58
C PHE A 123 1.63 -9.97 13.12
N LYS A 124 1.11 -9.99 14.36
CA LYS A 124 0.42 -11.16 14.91
C LYS A 124 -0.76 -11.60 14.03
N SER A 125 -1.57 -10.64 13.61
CA SER A 125 -2.75 -10.89 12.78
C SER A 125 -2.36 -11.29 11.36
N TYR A 126 -1.41 -10.57 10.77
CA TYR A 126 -0.86 -10.83 9.45
C TYR A 126 -0.28 -12.25 9.34
N LEU A 127 0.58 -12.64 10.27
CA LEU A 127 1.21 -13.97 10.30
C LEU A 127 0.20 -15.09 10.51
N LYS A 128 -0.83 -14.87 11.33
CA LYS A 128 -1.93 -15.83 11.49
C LYS A 128 -2.63 -16.10 10.15
N VAL A 129 -2.81 -15.08 9.32
CA VAL A 129 -3.43 -15.23 7.99
C VAL A 129 -2.48 -15.95 7.03
N LEU A 130 -1.19 -15.59 7.01
CA LEU A 130 -0.19 -16.27 6.16
C LEU A 130 -0.07 -17.77 6.48
N ALA A 131 -0.04 -18.12 7.77
CA ALA A 131 0.02 -19.50 8.22
C ALA A 131 -1.24 -20.28 7.83
N LYS A 132 -2.43 -19.68 8.01
CA LYS A 132 -3.71 -20.28 7.62
C LYS A 132 -3.77 -20.61 6.12
N ASN A 133 -3.16 -19.76 5.29
CA ASN A 133 -3.12 -19.94 3.85
C ASN A 133 -1.96 -20.85 3.39
N GLN A 134 -1.27 -21.52 4.32
CA GLN A 134 -0.16 -22.47 4.08
C GLN A 134 1.04 -21.86 3.33
N GLN A 135 1.26 -20.56 3.43
CA GLN A 135 2.35 -19.89 2.70
C GLN A 135 3.64 -19.80 3.49
N ILE A 136 3.53 -19.87 4.82
CA ILE A 136 4.67 -19.94 5.72
C ILE A 136 4.39 -20.98 6.80
N ASN A 137 5.44 -21.67 7.22
CA ASN A 137 5.43 -22.42 8.46
C ASN A 137 5.94 -21.50 9.57
N LEU A 138 5.08 -21.17 10.54
CA LEU A 138 5.46 -20.31 11.67
C LEU A 138 6.50 -20.96 12.58
N ALA A 139 6.62 -22.29 12.58
CA ALA A 139 7.62 -22.98 13.39
C ALA A 139 9.06 -22.69 12.93
N ASP A 140 9.24 -22.38 11.64
CA ASP A 140 10.56 -22.15 11.05
C ASP A 140 10.92 -20.66 11.01
N LEU A 141 9.96 -19.78 11.33
CA LEU A 141 10.11 -18.33 11.29
C LEU A 141 10.58 -17.82 12.66
N LYS A 142 11.69 -17.08 12.69
CA LYS A 142 12.24 -16.47 13.91
C LYS A 142 11.71 -15.06 14.14
N SER A 143 11.71 -14.26 13.09
CA SER A 143 11.28 -12.86 13.16
C SER A 143 10.74 -12.36 11.82
N VAL A 144 10.04 -11.23 11.84
CA VAL A 144 9.71 -10.47 10.63
C VAL A 144 10.24 -9.05 10.75
N ARG A 145 11.21 -8.70 9.92
CA ARG A 145 11.83 -7.39 9.86
C ARG A 145 11.03 -6.44 8.98
N LEU A 146 10.77 -5.23 9.46
CA LEU A 146 10.15 -4.14 8.70
C LEU A 146 11.25 -3.23 8.15
N GLU A 147 11.30 -3.10 6.83
CA GLU A 147 12.28 -2.26 6.14
C GLU A 147 11.57 -1.16 5.34
N VAL A 148 12.13 0.06 5.38
CA VAL A 148 11.72 1.20 4.56
C VAL A 148 12.81 1.46 3.54
N TRP A 149 12.43 1.41 2.27
CA TRP A 149 13.31 1.57 1.13
C TRP A 149 12.97 2.85 0.40
N ARG A 150 13.98 3.62 -0.01
CA ARG A 150 13.78 4.84 -0.80
C ARG A 150 14.01 4.57 -2.28
N TYR A 151 13.09 5.04 -3.11
CA TYR A 151 13.11 4.87 -4.55
C TYR A 151 13.15 6.22 -5.27
N GLY A 152 13.74 6.20 -6.45
CA GLY A 152 13.69 7.28 -7.41
C GLY A 152 12.47 7.22 -8.30
N LYS A 153 12.29 8.28 -9.08
CA LYS A 153 11.26 8.35 -10.14
C LYS A 153 11.37 7.20 -11.15
N ASP A 154 12.59 6.70 -11.38
CA ASP A 154 12.85 5.56 -12.26
C ASP A 154 12.56 4.19 -11.60
N LYS A 155 11.95 4.20 -10.41
CA LYS A 155 11.62 3.02 -9.60
C LYS A 155 12.86 2.21 -9.21
N LYS A 156 14.05 2.81 -9.24
CA LYS A 156 15.27 2.21 -8.70
C LYS A 156 15.52 2.67 -7.28
N GLU A 157 16.16 1.79 -6.51
CA GLU A 157 16.56 2.07 -5.13
C GLU A 157 17.67 3.13 -5.16
N ILE A 158 17.47 4.23 -4.43
CA ILE A 158 18.46 5.34 -4.39
C ILE A 158 19.37 5.21 -3.16
N ASP A 159 18.84 4.76 -2.03
CA ASP A 159 19.55 4.72 -0.75
C ASP A 159 19.58 3.34 -0.12
N ALA A 160 20.46 3.18 0.88
CA ALA A 160 20.41 2.08 1.81
C ALA A 160 19.04 2.02 2.52
N LYS A 161 18.52 0.80 2.66
CA LYS A 161 17.30 0.51 3.41
C LYS A 161 17.43 0.97 4.87
N ASN A 162 16.34 1.51 5.42
CA ASN A 162 16.21 1.75 6.86
C ASN A 162 15.40 0.62 7.49
N VAL A 163 16.03 -0.17 8.37
CA VAL A 163 15.33 -1.18 9.15
C VAL A 163 14.60 -0.48 10.29
N VAL A 164 13.27 -0.54 10.35
CA VAL A 164 12.49 0.09 11.44
C VAL A 164 12.59 -0.72 12.73
N GLY A 165 12.59 -2.04 12.60
CA GLY A 165 12.56 -2.99 13.70
C GLY A 165 12.15 -4.38 13.22
N HIS A 166 11.91 -5.28 14.16
CA HIS A 166 11.47 -6.64 13.84
C HIS A 166 10.37 -7.11 14.81
N TYR A 167 9.42 -7.88 14.29
CA TYR A 167 8.47 -8.65 15.07
C TYR A 167 9.10 -9.97 15.47
N ASP A 168 9.34 -10.18 16.76
CA ASP A 168 9.90 -11.42 17.29
C ASP A 168 8.77 -12.45 17.52
N ILE A 169 8.92 -13.65 16.95
CA ILE A 169 7.87 -14.69 16.96
C ILE A 169 7.65 -15.26 18.36
N THR A 170 8.72 -15.39 19.16
CA THR A 170 8.65 -15.97 20.50
C THR A 170 7.95 -15.04 21.49
N SER A 171 8.37 -13.77 21.55
CA SER A 171 7.80 -12.76 22.44
C SER A 171 6.51 -12.15 21.92
N GLN A 172 6.20 -12.32 20.63
CA GLN A 172 5.08 -11.70 19.93
C GLN A 172 5.08 -10.17 20.01
N LYS A 173 6.27 -9.56 20.07
CA LYS A 173 6.45 -8.11 20.19
C LYS A 173 7.25 -7.56 19.03
N PHE A 174 6.91 -6.34 18.64
CA PHE A 174 7.69 -5.55 17.70
C PHE A 174 8.78 -4.76 18.43
N ILE A 175 10.04 -5.09 18.15
CA ILE A 175 11.22 -4.54 18.81
C ILE A 175 11.86 -3.49 17.88
N LYS A 176 12.22 -2.35 18.45
CA LYS A 176 12.87 -1.26 17.70
C LYS A 176 14.24 -1.71 17.24
N ASN A 177 14.64 -1.32 16.04
CA ASN A 177 16.04 -1.34 15.72
C ASN A 177 16.72 -0.07 16.30
N GLU A 178 17.74 -0.25 17.12
CA GLU A 178 18.38 0.86 17.87
C GLU A 178 19.19 1.80 16.96
N THR A 179 19.57 1.33 15.78
CA THR A 179 20.26 2.14 14.76
C THR A 179 19.32 3.00 13.91
N SER A 180 18.01 2.89 14.09
CA SER A 180 17.02 3.59 13.26
C SER A 180 16.75 4.99 13.80
N THR A 181 17.30 5.99 13.15
CA THR A 181 16.84 7.37 13.28
C THR A 181 15.55 7.51 12.46
N VAL A 182 14.40 7.37 13.13
CA VAL A 182 13.12 7.80 12.57
C VAL A 182 13.06 9.32 12.78
N ASN A 183 13.35 10.08 11.73
CA ASN A 183 13.13 11.53 11.67
C ASN A 183 11.70 11.81 11.23
#